data_AF-A0A1Q6DL02-F1
#
_entry.id   AF-A0A1Q6DL02-F1
#
_cell.length_a   1.000
_cell.length_b   1.000
_cell.length_c   1.000
_cell.angle_alpha   90.00
_cell.angle_beta   90.00
_cell.angle_gamma   90.00
#
_symmetry.space_group_name_H-M   'P 1'
#
loop_
_entity.id
_entity.type
_entity.pdbx_description
1 polymer ?
#
loop_
_entity_poly.entity_id
_entity_poly.type
_entity_poly.pdbx_seq_one_letter_code
_entity_poly.pdbx_strand_id
1 'polypeptide(L)'
;MLFVFIFSSPSQAEVELFDWGINIDGTSYCLEGPCSYDFFSKGNLSKLSDLPPSIDYATFNLTDNYSILDGFGKLVITVTGAGPHSVSVYFNYDLDYSINNVLNETGTSNGTAPAGLSWEIDEIGWGSAKKTGTANVLYTGDIFDNFFDSGVTFPPSSYFDNEIFFDRFPLPDGQYLVPPVEDTALGQSWDFELLEGQTAVISFTAGATAPAGFYLVQQDPDTGTNTYLTSSLALESNCAGVIDCNGVCNGSAIVDDCGVCGGDNSTCLDCNGVANGTAVVDNCGTCDSDPINDCVQDCAGTWGGSATTDNCGTCDTNPANDCVQDCAGTWGGSATVDNCGVCDTNPANDCTQDCNGVFGGAAVVDACGTCDSDPANDCVQDCAGTWGGSATTDNCGTCDTNPANDCVQDCNGTWGGSAVLDNCGVCDGDNSTCTPNAIPGDLNDDGIVNMADVTILTGFLRHPVDECTECDIDGDGRITILDARKLVLLWLATKSSASVQTNTVNPADKPGPKRAL
;
A
#
# COMPACT_ATOMS: atom_id res chain seq x y z
N MET A 1 32.35 -100.55 -21.19
CA MET A 1 31.16 -100.16 -21.98
C MET A 1 30.75 -98.80 -21.44
N LEU A 2 31.16 -97.72 -22.11
CA LEU A 2 30.87 -96.35 -21.71
C LEU A 2 30.03 -95.76 -22.86
N PHE A 3 28.74 -95.56 -22.61
CA PHE A 3 27.82 -94.96 -23.57
C PHE A 3 28.12 -93.47 -23.67
N VAL A 4 28.44 -93.01 -24.88
CA VAL A 4 28.50 -91.58 -25.23
C VAL A 4 27.08 -91.13 -25.50
N PHE A 5 26.53 -90.28 -24.63
CA PHE A 5 25.30 -89.54 -24.91
C PHE A 5 25.67 -88.33 -25.78
N ILE A 6 25.18 -88.31 -27.02
CA ILE A 6 25.17 -87.11 -27.84
C ILE A 6 23.99 -86.28 -27.33
N PHE A 7 24.27 -85.19 -26.63
CA PHE A 7 23.26 -84.15 -26.38
C PHE A 7 23.08 -83.41 -27.71
N SER A 8 21.91 -83.54 -28.34
CA SER A 8 21.47 -82.58 -29.34
C SER A 8 21.39 -81.21 -28.65
N SER A 9 21.95 -80.19 -29.29
CA SER A 9 21.68 -78.79 -28.96
C SER A 9 20.16 -78.57 -28.84
N PRO A 10 19.69 -77.64 -27.98
CA PRO A 10 18.30 -77.22 -28.04
C PRO A 10 18.00 -76.81 -29.48
N SER A 11 16.88 -77.29 -30.03
CA SER A 11 16.40 -76.84 -31.34
C SER A 11 16.30 -75.33 -31.28
N GLN A 12 16.83 -74.66 -32.30
CA GLN A 12 16.54 -73.25 -32.50
C GLN A 12 15.02 -73.11 -32.63
N ALA A 13 14.41 -72.20 -31.86
CA ALA A 13 12.97 -71.94 -31.94
C ALA A 13 12.61 -71.50 -33.37
N GLU A 14 11.49 -72.02 -33.88
CA GLU A 14 11.02 -71.80 -35.23
C GLU A 14 10.43 -70.38 -35.34
N VAL A 15 11.02 -69.52 -36.17
CA VAL A 15 10.45 -68.19 -36.48
C VAL A 15 10.11 -68.18 -37.95
N GLU A 16 8.86 -67.88 -38.26
CA GLU A 16 8.36 -67.83 -39.64
C GLU A 16 7.79 -66.45 -39.94
N LEU A 17 8.11 -65.86 -41.09
CA LEU A 17 7.40 -64.69 -41.58
C LEU A 17 6.10 -65.13 -42.25
N PHE A 18 4.97 -64.91 -41.58
CA PHE A 18 3.65 -65.33 -42.01
C PHE A 18 3.01 -64.35 -43.00
N ASP A 19 3.07 -63.05 -42.71
CA ASP A 19 2.55 -61.99 -43.58
C ASP A 19 3.45 -60.74 -43.54
N TRP A 20 3.39 -59.93 -44.60
CA TRP A 20 4.12 -58.68 -44.70
C TRP A 20 3.45 -57.72 -45.68
N GLY A 21 3.67 -56.43 -45.44
CA GLY A 21 3.29 -55.37 -46.37
C GLY A 21 4.38 -54.32 -46.49
N ILE A 22 4.52 -53.75 -47.69
CA ILE A 22 5.33 -52.55 -47.93
C ILE A 22 4.43 -51.46 -48.56
N ASN A 23 4.46 -50.24 -48.03
CA ASN A 23 3.73 -49.09 -48.56
C ASN A 23 4.75 -47.99 -48.91
N ILE A 24 4.70 -47.48 -50.14
CA ILE A 24 5.51 -46.33 -50.57
C ILE A 24 4.57 -45.30 -51.18
N ASP A 25 4.48 -44.13 -50.55
CA ASP A 25 3.65 -42.99 -50.99
C ASP A 25 2.19 -43.40 -51.29
N GLY A 26 1.61 -44.28 -50.46
CA GLY A 26 0.25 -44.79 -50.61
C GLY A 26 0.10 -45.96 -51.58
N THR A 27 1.18 -46.40 -52.22
CA THR A 27 1.18 -47.62 -53.05
C THR A 27 1.61 -48.81 -52.21
N SER A 28 0.67 -49.71 -51.93
CA SER A 28 0.93 -50.92 -51.15
C SER A 28 1.37 -52.11 -52.03
N TYR A 29 2.29 -52.90 -51.51
CA TYR A 29 2.92 -54.06 -52.13
C TYR A 29 2.87 -55.25 -51.17
N CYS A 30 2.24 -56.33 -51.61
CA CYS A 30 2.12 -57.61 -50.90
C CYS A 30 1.60 -58.68 -51.90
N LEU A 31 1.82 -59.97 -51.63
CA LEU A 31 1.44 -61.08 -52.54
C LEU A 31 -0.04 -61.48 -52.40
N GLU A 32 -0.66 -61.97 -53.48
CA GLU A 32 -2.00 -62.59 -53.43
C GLU A 32 -2.01 -63.83 -52.52
N GLY A 33 -2.63 -63.71 -51.35
CA GLY A 33 -2.66 -64.74 -50.30
C GLY A 33 -2.38 -64.14 -48.92
N PRO A 34 -1.13 -63.75 -48.62
CA PRO A 34 -0.71 -63.21 -47.32
C PRO A 34 -1.44 -61.90 -46.95
N CYS A 35 -1.66 -60.97 -47.88
CA CYS A 35 -2.49 -59.79 -47.62
C CYS A 35 -3.98 -59.94 -47.98
N SER A 36 -4.50 -61.17 -48.10
CA SER A 36 -5.87 -61.44 -48.57
C SER A 36 -6.70 -62.39 -47.71
N TYR A 37 -6.31 -62.67 -46.46
CA TYR A 37 -7.16 -63.45 -45.56
C TYR A 37 -8.28 -62.58 -44.95
N ASP A 38 -9.18 -62.16 -45.85
CA ASP A 38 -10.52 -61.58 -45.69
C ASP A 38 -10.67 -60.04 -45.83
N PHE A 39 -11.65 -59.68 -46.67
CA PHE A 39 -12.20 -58.35 -47.02
C PHE A 39 -11.49 -57.36 -47.96
N PHE A 40 -10.16 -57.32 -48.10
CA PHE A 40 -9.52 -56.43 -49.09
C PHE A 40 -8.69 -57.22 -50.11
N SER A 41 -9.28 -57.52 -51.27
CA SER A 41 -8.53 -57.93 -52.47
C SER A 41 -7.72 -56.75 -53.01
N LYS A 42 -6.66 -56.36 -52.30
CA LYS A 42 -5.73 -55.26 -52.62
C LYS A 42 -4.26 -55.72 -52.73
N GLY A 43 -3.99 -57.03 -52.69
CA GLY A 43 -2.70 -57.56 -53.13
C GLY A 43 -2.43 -57.14 -54.57
N ASN A 44 -1.39 -56.33 -54.78
CA ASN A 44 -1.09 -55.75 -56.10
C ASN A 44 0.12 -56.44 -56.77
N LEU A 45 0.66 -57.50 -56.15
CA LEU A 45 1.74 -58.32 -56.70
C LEU A 45 1.25 -59.75 -57.02
N SER A 46 1.55 -60.21 -58.23
CA SER A 46 1.34 -61.62 -58.62
C SER A 46 2.55 -62.51 -58.28
N LYS A 47 3.74 -61.93 -58.07
CA LYS A 47 4.99 -62.60 -57.68
C LYS A 47 5.99 -61.58 -57.13
N LEU A 48 6.92 -62.00 -56.27
CA LEU A 48 7.92 -61.10 -55.66
C LEU A 48 8.78 -60.33 -56.67
N SER A 49 9.05 -60.93 -57.83
CA SER A 49 9.79 -60.27 -58.91
C SER A 49 9.06 -59.06 -59.54
N ASP A 50 7.79 -58.83 -59.17
CA ASP A 50 7.03 -57.65 -59.61
C ASP A 50 7.25 -56.44 -58.68
N LEU A 51 7.96 -56.60 -57.55
CA LEU A 51 8.37 -55.48 -56.70
C LEU A 51 9.21 -54.48 -57.51
N PRO A 52 9.02 -53.16 -57.32
CA PRO A 52 9.80 -52.15 -58.01
C PRO A 52 11.30 -52.25 -57.64
N PRO A 53 12.22 -51.86 -58.55
CA PRO A 53 13.66 -51.90 -58.29
C PRO A 53 14.12 -51.03 -57.11
N SER A 54 13.28 -50.10 -56.65
CA SER A 54 13.52 -49.30 -55.45
C SER A 54 13.50 -50.11 -54.15
N ILE A 55 12.94 -51.32 -54.16
CA ILE A 55 12.87 -52.23 -53.01
C ILE A 55 13.92 -53.33 -53.19
N ASP A 56 15.01 -53.26 -52.43
CA ASP A 56 16.03 -54.30 -52.33
C ASP A 56 15.75 -55.21 -51.13
N TYR A 57 15.30 -56.42 -51.45
CA TYR A 57 15.01 -57.50 -50.50
C TYR A 57 16.01 -58.66 -50.64
N ALA A 58 17.16 -58.47 -51.29
CA ALA A 58 18.11 -59.55 -51.55
C ALA A 58 18.63 -60.24 -50.27
N THR A 59 18.63 -59.51 -49.15
CA THR A 59 19.02 -60.04 -47.83
C THR A 59 17.84 -60.23 -46.88
N PHE A 60 16.60 -60.07 -47.34
CA PHE A 60 15.39 -60.19 -46.54
C PHE A 60 14.41 -61.13 -47.23
N ASN A 61 14.19 -62.31 -46.65
CA ASN A 61 13.41 -63.33 -47.32
C ASN A 61 11.90 -63.05 -47.19
N LEU A 62 11.27 -62.56 -48.27
CA LEU A 62 9.83 -62.26 -48.35
C LEU A 62 8.97 -63.42 -48.89
N THR A 63 9.53 -64.64 -49.00
CA THR A 63 8.75 -65.80 -49.47
C THR A 63 8.10 -66.54 -48.31
N ASP A 64 6.88 -67.04 -48.53
CA ASP A 64 6.10 -67.94 -47.66
C ASP A 64 6.74 -69.35 -47.54
N ASN A 65 7.99 -69.42 -47.10
CA ASN A 65 8.66 -70.69 -46.83
C ASN A 65 8.81 -70.86 -45.31
N TYR A 66 8.26 -71.97 -44.80
CA TYR A 66 8.29 -72.41 -43.41
C TYR A 66 9.71 -72.77 -42.94
N SER A 67 10.62 -71.79 -42.90
CA SER A 67 12.02 -71.93 -42.49
C SER A 67 12.29 -71.03 -41.28
N ILE A 68 13.11 -71.54 -40.36
CA ILE A 68 13.32 -71.05 -38.98
C ILE A 68 13.77 -69.57 -38.89
N LEU A 69 14.20 -68.94 -39.98
CA LEU A 69 14.72 -67.56 -40.02
C LEU A 69 14.21 -66.77 -41.24
N ASP A 70 13.07 -67.17 -41.80
CA ASP A 70 12.49 -66.46 -42.95
C ASP A 70 12.02 -65.06 -42.54
N GLY A 71 12.13 -64.09 -43.45
CA GLY A 71 11.92 -62.68 -43.13
C GLY A 71 12.99 -62.01 -42.26
N PHE A 72 14.09 -62.67 -41.87
CA PHE A 72 15.20 -61.97 -41.24
C PHE A 72 16.16 -61.35 -42.25
N GLY A 73 16.84 -60.29 -41.80
CA GLY A 73 17.87 -59.58 -42.54
C GLY A 73 17.47 -58.13 -42.80
N LYS A 74 17.84 -57.60 -43.96
CA LYS A 74 17.71 -56.16 -44.26
C LYS A 74 16.92 -55.93 -45.54
N LEU A 75 15.83 -55.18 -45.41
CA LEU A 75 15.03 -54.63 -46.50
C LEU A 75 15.42 -53.17 -46.70
N VAL A 76 15.83 -52.81 -47.92
CA VAL A 76 16.25 -51.44 -48.24
C VAL A 76 15.31 -50.84 -49.28
N ILE A 77 14.77 -49.66 -48.99
CA ILE A 77 13.86 -48.93 -49.88
C ILE A 77 14.50 -47.59 -50.25
N THR A 78 14.60 -47.31 -51.54
CA THR A 78 15.15 -46.05 -52.07
C THR A 78 14.04 -45.19 -52.66
N VAL A 79 13.92 -43.95 -52.18
CA VAL A 79 12.92 -42.98 -52.64
C VAL A 79 13.59 -41.75 -53.23
N THR A 80 13.08 -41.28 -54.36
CA THR A 80 13.57 -40.10 -55.09
C THR A 80 12.41 -39.24 -55.55
N GLY A 81 12.64 -37.94 -55.67
CA GLY A 81 11.61 -36.97 -56.00
C GLY A 81 11.63 -35.85 -54.95
N ALA A 82 11.32 -34.62 -55.34
CA ALA A 82 11.21 -33.54 -54.36
C ALA A 82 9.80 -33.53 -53.77
N GLY A 83 9.68 -33.22 -52.48
CA GLY A 83 8.41 -33.13 -51.77
C GLY A 83 8.28 -34.15 -50.63
N PRO A 84 7.08 -34.25 -50.03
CA PRO A 84 6.79 -35.16 -48.94
C PRO A 84 6.69 -36.61 -49.43
N HIS A 85 7.21 -37.53 -48.64
CA HIS A 85 7.22 -38.96 -48.90
C HIS A 85 6.91 -39.77 -47.63
N SER A 86 6.33 -40.96 -47.82
CA SER A 86 6.07 -41.93 -46.77
C SER A 86 6.51 -43.34 -47.17
N VAL A 87 7.13 -44.07 -46.24
CA VAL A 87 7.51 -45.47 -46.44
C VAL A 87 7.17 -46.28 -45.20
N SER A 88 6.28 -47.26 -45.34
CA SER A 88 5.79 -48.09 -44.23
C SER A 88 6.01 -49.57 -44.51
N VAL A 89 6.29 -50.33 -43.46
CA VAL A 89 6.31 -51.80 -43.51
C VAL A 89 5.59 -52.37 -42.29
N TYR A 90 4.99 -53.54 -42.45
CA TYR A 90 4.64 -54.41 -41.34
C TYR A 90 5.16 -55.82 -41.61
N PHE A 91 5.50 -56.55 -40.54
CA PHE A 91 5.88 -57.96 -40.59
C PHE A 91 5.14 -58.73 -39.49
N ASN A 92 4.47 -59.81 -39.88
CA ASN A 92 3.84 -60.77 -38.97
C ASN A 92 4.73 -61.99 -38.86
N TYR A 93 5.32 -62.22 -37.69
CA TYR A 93 6.08 -63.44 -37.46
C TYR A 93 5.28 -64.42 -36.61
N ASP A 94 5.29 -65.69 -36.96
CA ASP A 94 4.84 -66.75 -36.06
C ASP A 94 6.04 -67.21 -35.24
N LEU A 95 5.97 -67.09 -33.91
CA LEU A 95 7.03 -67.50 -32.99
C LEU A 95 6.70 -68.86 -32.39
N ASP A 96 7.51 -69.85 -32.74
CA ASP A 96 7.45 -71.21 -32.20
C ASP A 96 6.07 -71.87 -32.34
N TYR A 97 5.46 -71.67 -33.52
CA TYR A 97 4.10 -72.16 -33.83
C TYR A 97 3.91 -73.64 -33.51
N SER A 98 4.96 -74.46 -33.64
CA SER A 98 4.90 -75.89 -33.36
C SER A 98 4.86 -76.26 -31.86
N ILE A 99 5.15 -75.34 -30.93
CA ILE A 99 5.15 -75.55 -29.47
C ILE A 99 3.86 -75.04 -28.80
N ASN A 100 3.45 -73.81 -29.09
CA ASN A 100 2.29 -73.14 -28.46
C ASN A 100 1.39 -72.41 -29.47
N ASN A 101 1.60 -72.61 -30.78
CA ASN A 101 0.97 -71.82 -31.85
C ASN A 101 1.23 -70.31 -31.64
N VAL A 102 0.42 -69.45 -32.26
CA VAL A 102 0.44 -67.99 -32.07
C VAL A 102 -0.12 -67.52 -30.71
N LEU A 103 -0.35 -68.44 -29.77
CA LEU A 103 -0.91 -68.11 -28.46
C LEU A 103 0.20 -67.64 -27.56
N ASN A 104 -0.02 -66.52 -26.86
CA ASN A 104 0.89 -65.89 -25.88
C ASN A 104 1.90 -64.88 -26.44
N GLU A 105 1.94 -64.68 -27.75
CA GLU A 105 2.88 -63.75 -28.36
C GLU A 105 2.53 -62.31 -27.96
N THR A 106 3.56 -61.53 -27.61
CA THR A 106 3.40 -60.16 -27.12
C THR A 106 4.40 -59.25 -27.80
N GLY A 107 4.02 -57.99 -28.01
CA GLY A 107 4.95 -57.00 -28.53
C GLY A 107 5.22 -55.86 -27.55
N THR A 108 6.44 -55.31 -27.60
CA THR A 108 6.82 -54.08 -26.89
C THR A 108 7.74 -53.21 -27.74
N SER A 109 7.77 -51.91 -27.47
CA SER A 109 8.75 -51.00 -28.06
C SER A 109 9.86 -50.65 -27.07
N ASN A 110 11.05 -50.35 -27.59
CA ASN A 110 12.20 -49.93 -26.80
C ASN A 110 12.82 -48.65 -27.37
N GLY A 111 13.23 -47.75 -26.49
CA GLY A 111 13.87 -46.49 -26.87
C GLY A 111 12.86 -45.39 -27.23
N THR A 112 13.34 -44.36 -27.92
CA THR A 112 12.51 -43.24 -28.38
C THR A 112 12.57 -43.20 -29.90
N ALA A 113 11.40 -43.27 -30.55
CA ALA A 113 11.32 -43.18 -32.00
C ALA A 113 11.95 -41.86 -32.48
N PRO A 114 12.86 -41.89 -33.47
CA PRO A 114 13.40 -40.68 -34.08
C PRO A 114 12.29 -39.87 -34.78
N ALA A 115 12.54 -38.58 -35.00
CA ALA A 115 11.60 -37.71 -35.70
C ALA A 115 11.29 -38.26 -37.11
N GLY A 116 10.00 -38.32 -37.46
CA GLY A 116 9.52 -38.88 -38.72
C GLY A 116 9.28 -40.39 -38.70
N LEU A 117 9.71 -41.12 -37.67
CA LEU A 117 9.37 -42.54 -37.50
C LEU A 117 8.11 -42.68 -36.63
N SER A 118 7.08 -43.31 -37.18
CA SER A 118 5.97 -43.85 -36.41
C SER A 118 5.97 -45.39 -36.43
N TRP A 119 5.28 -46.00 -35.47
CA TRP A 119 5.31 -47.45 -35.28
C TRP A 119 3.99 -47.95 -34.70
N GLU A 120 3.72 -49.23 -34.80
CA GLU A 120 2.54 -49.87 -34.20
C GLU A 120 2.84 -51.35 -33.97
N ILE A 121 2.23 -51.90 -32.94
CA ILE A 121 2.38 -53.29 -32.53
C ILE A 121 1.01 -53.84 -32.19
N ASP A 122 0.41 -54.62 -33.08
CA ASP A 122 -0.81 -55.38 -32.79
C ASP A 122 -1.11 -56.46 -33.85
N GLU A 123 -2.21 -57.18 -33.66
CA GLU A 123 -2.66 -58.27 -34.52
C GLU A 123 -3.16 -57.79 -35.89
N ILE A 124 -2.82 -58.51 -36.95
CA ILE A 124 -3.38 -58.31 -38.28
C ILE A 124 -4.83 -58.82 -38.33
N GLY A 125 -5.76 -57.99 -37.87
CA GLY A 125 -7.19 -58.01 -38.23
C GLY A 125 -7.89 -59.37 -38.37
N TRP A 126 -8.11 -60.12 -37.27
CA TRP A 126 -9.06 -61.25 -37.24
C TRP A 126 -10.31 -60.98 -36.37
N GLY A 127 -11.35 -60.35 -36.94
CA GLY A 127 -12.56 -60.05 -36.15
C GLY A 127 -13.85 -59.80 -36.93
N SER A 128 -14.49 -60.85 -37.46
CA SER A 128 -15.91 -60.72 -37.83
C SER A 128 -16.76 -60.64 -36.55
N ALA A 129 -17.42 -59.49 -36.28
CA ALA A 129 -18.34 -59.32 -35.16
C ALA A 129 -19.38 -60.47 -35.09
N LYS A 130 -19.14 -61.50 -34.28
CA LYS A 130 -20.14 -62.55 -34.03
C LYS A 130 -21.10 -62.09 -32.93
N LYS A 131 -22.33 -61.77 -33.32
CA LYS A 131 -23.45 -61.52 -32.40
C LYS A 131 -23.69 -62.73 -31.50
N THR A 132 -23.44 -62.59 -30.21
CA THR A 132 -24.04 -63.42 -29.15
C THR A 132 -24.76 -62.51 -28.15
N GLY A 133 -26.03 -62.19 -28.43
CA GLY A 133 -26.86 -61.30 -27.60
C GLY A 133 -26.85 -59.82 -28.05
N THR A 134 -27.08 -58.89 -27.10
CA THR A 134 -27.18 -57.43 -27.32
C THR A 134 -25.86 -56.64 -27.19
N ALA A 135 -24.72 -57.30 -27.02
CA ALA A 135 -23.41 -56.65 -27.03
C ALA A 135 -22.55 -57.23 -28.16
N ASN A 136 -22.08 -56.37 -29.07
CA ASN A 136 -21.02 -56.70 -30.03
C ASN A 136 -19.69 -56.47 -29.30
N VAL A 137 -18.84 -57.49 -29.15
CA VAL A 137 -17.46 -57.30 -28.69
C VAL A 137 -16.58 -58.20 -29.54
N LEU A 138 -15.81 -57.63 -30.47
CA LEU A 138 -14.62 -58.22 -31.11
C LEU A 138 -13.91 -57.09 -31.87
N TYR A 139 -12.75 -56.62 -31.40
CA TYR A 139 -11.79 -55.91 -32.26
C TYR A 139 -10.37 -56.34 -31.86
N THR A 140 -9.74 -57.02 -32.81
CA THR A 140 -8.33 -57.35 -32.99
C THR A 140 -7.62 -56.15 -33.64
N GLY A 141 -6.29 -56.07 -33.58
CA GLY A 141 -5.48 -54.89 -33.94
C GLY A 141 -5.84 -54.10 -35.20
N ASP A 142 -5.46 -52.82 -35.23
CA ASP A 142 -5.73 -51.86 -36.30
C ASP A 142 -4.53 -51.55 -37.21
N ILE A 143 -3.40 -52.25 -37.05
CA ILE A 143 -2.22 -52.08 -37.92
C ILE A 143 -2.54 -52.18 -39.42
N PHE A 144 -3.51 -53.02 -39.80
CA PHE A 144 -3.94 -53.15 -41.20
C PHE A 144 -4.72 -51.91 -41.68
N ASP A 145 -5.60 -51.35 -40.85
CA ASP A 145 -6.37 -50.15 -41.18
C ASP A 145 -5.44 -48.94 -41.30
N ASN A 146 -4.52 -48.82 -40.34
CA ASN A 146 -3.47 -47.81 -40.29
C ASN A 146 -2.51 -47.92 -41.50
N PHE A 147 -2.18 -49.14 -41.93
CA PHE A 147 -1.33 -49.39 -43.10
C PHE A 147 -2.01 -49.20 -44.48
N PHE A 148 -3.29 -49.59 -44.63
CA PHE A 148 -4.00 -49.62 -45.92
C PHE A 148 -5.07 -48.55 -46.11
N ASP A 149 -5.67 -48.04 -45.03
CA ASP A 149 -6.77 -47.08 -45.02
C ASP A 149 -6.40 -45.85 -44.17
N SER A 150 -5.28 -45.20 -44.51
CA SER A 150 -4.90 -43.85 -44.05
C SER A 150 -5.87 -42.78 -44.57
N GLY A 151 -7.16 -43.10 -44.65
CA GLY A 151 -8.24 -42.41 -45.33
C GLY A 151 -8.61 -41.06 -44.73
N VAL A 152 -7.68 -40.12 -44.62
CA VAL A 152 -7.97 -38.68 -44.57
C VAL A 152 -6.71 -37.86 -44.90
N THR A 153 -6.72 -37.25 -46.09
CA THR A 153 -5.89 -36.12 -46.55
C THR A 153 -4.37 -36.31 -46.68
N PHE A 154 -3.84 -35.89 -47.82
CA PHE A 154 -2.41 -35.80 -48.10
C PHE A 154 -1.85 -34.47 -47.56
N PRO A 155 -0.71 -34.47 -46.83
CA PRO A 155 0.00 -35.66 -46.35
C PRO A 155 -0.72 -36.29 -45.14
N PRO A 156 -0.90 -37.62 -45.09
CA PRO A 156 -1.46 -38.26 -43.91
C PRO A 156 -0.46 -38.12 -42.75
N SER A 157 -0.94 -37.73 -41.57
CA SER A 157 -0.20 -37.92 -40.34
C SER A 157 0.02 -39.42 -40.14
N SER A 158 1.27 -39.89 -40.16
CA SER A 158 1.76 -41.20 -39.69
C SER A 158 0.83 -42.39 -39.92
N TYR A 159 1.18 -43.28 -40.87
CA TYR A 159 0.43 -44.53 -41.12
C TYR A 159 0.16 -45.29 -39.84
N PHE A 160 1.12 -45.32 -38.91
CA PHE A 160 1.02 -45.99 -37.62
C PHE A 160 0.93 -44.98 -36.46
N ASP A 161 0.20 -45.32 -35.39
CA ASP A 161 -0.23 -44.39 -34.34
C ASP A 161 0.66 -44.34 -33.08
N ASN A 162 1.70 -45.18 -33.00
CA ASN A 162 2.61 -45.34 -31.86
C ASN A 162 2.00 -46.04 -30.64
N GLU A 163 1.01 -46.90 -30.87
CA GLU A 163 0.37 -47.68 -29.83
C GLU A 163 0.73 -49.18 -29.90
N ILE A 164 0.43 -49.87 -28.80
CA ILE A 164 0.50 -51.33 -28.71
C ILE A 164 -0.92 -51.80 -28.46
N PHE A 165 -1.56 -52.40 -29.47
CA PHE A 165 -2.99 -52.72 -29.51
C PHE A 165 -3.90 -51.50 -29.30
N PHE A 166 -5.08 -51.54 -29.90
CA PHE A 166 -6.12 -50.55 -29.65
C PHE A 166 -6.45 -50.41 -28.15
N ASP A 167 -6.27 -49.20 -27.59
CA ASP A 167 -6.78 -48.87 -26.26
C ASP A 167 -8.28 -48.47 -26.34
N ARG A 168 -9.14 -49.23 -25.64
CA ARG A 168 -10.52 -48.90 -25.20
C ARG A 168 -11.69 -49.50 -25.99
N PHE A 169 -12.27 -50.53 -25.38
CA PHE A 169 -13.70 -50.46 -25.06
C PHE A 169 -13.89 -50.56 -23.55
N PRO A 170 -14.35 -49.49 -22.85
CA PRO A 170 -14.84 -49.67 -21.50
C PRO A 170 -16.06 -50.57 -21.56
N LEU A 171 -15.97 -51.77 -20.98
CA LEU A 171 -17.18 -52.54 -20.71
C LEU A 171 -18.04 -51.74 -19.71
N PRO A 172 -19.38 -51.88 -19.75
CA PRO A 172 -20.29 -51.17 -18.87
C PRO A 172 -20.02 -51.35 -17.35
N ASP A 173 -19.16 -52.31 -16.96
CA ASP A 173 -18.80 -52.64 -15.58
C ASP A 173 -17.40 -52.16 -15.17
N GLY A 174 -16.66 -51.45 -16.03
CA GLY A 174 -15.33 -50.94 -15.73
C GLY A 174 -14.22 -51.99 -15.74
N GLN A 175 -14.49 -53.19 -16.29
CA GLN A 175 -13.44 -54.16 -16.59
C GLN A 175 -12.82 -53.87 -17.96
N TYR A 176 -11.50 -53.90 -18.02
CA TYR A 176 -10.74 -53.95 -19.26
C TYR A 176 -10.62 -55.43 -19.64
N LEU A 177 -10.98 -55.79 -20.88
CA LEU A 177 -10.56 -57.08 -21.41
C LEU A 177 -9.05 -56.97 -21.60
N VAL A 178 -8.29 -57.77 -20.86
CA VAL A 178 -6.92 -58.09 -21.25
C VAL A 178 -7.07 -58.76 -22.61
N PRO A 179 -6.45 -58.25 -23.70
CA PRO A 179 -6.47 -58.96 -24.96
C PRO A 179 -6.03 -60.39 -24.67
N PRO A 180 -6.76 -61.43 -25.13
CA PRO A 180 -6.12 -62.73 -25.22
C PRO A 180 -4.84 -62.46 -26.04
N VAL A 181 -3.73 -62.88 -25.48
CA VAL A 181 -2.42 -62.76 -26.10
C VAL A 181 -2.42 -63.58 -27.39
N GLU A 182 -2.62 -62.90 -28.51
CA GLU A 182 -2.78 -63.48 -29.84
C GLU A 182 -1.88 -62.70 -30.81
N ASP A 183 -1.19 -63.44 -31.69
CA ASP A 183 -0.49 -63.04 -32.92
C ASP A 183 -0.24 -61.53 -33.12
N THR A 184 1.03 -61.08 -33.07
CA THR A 184 1.38 -59.66 -33.12
C THR A 184 2.28 -59.34 -34.31
N ALA A 185 1.87 -58.37 -35.14
CA ALA A 185 2.71 -57.80 -36.17
C ALA A 185 3.49 -56.58 -35.66
N LEU A 186 4.65 -56.33 -36.28
CA LEU A 186 5.51 -55.18 -36.01
C LEU A 186 5.46 -54.22 -37.20
N GLY A 187 4.96 -53.00 -36.99
CA GLY A 187 4.83 -51.95 -38.01
C GLY A 187 5.77 -50.76 -37.78
N GLN A 188 6.44 -50.28 -38.84
CA GLN A 188 7.20 -49.02 -38.81
C GLN A 188 7.00 -48.19 -40.08
N SER A 189 6.81 -46.88 -39.94
CA SER A 189 6.55 -45.92 -41.01
C SER A 189 7.46 -44.69 -40.89
N TRP A 190 8.11 -44.31 -41.98
CA TRP A 190 8.90 -43.08 -42.08
C TRP A 190 8.18 -42.04 -42.93
N ASP A 191 7.93 -40.87 -42.35
CA ASP A 191 7.50 -39.65 -43.04
C ASP A 191 8.69 -38.68 -43.14
N PHE A 192 8.99 -38.21 -44.35
CA PHE A 192 10.12 -37.32 -44.61
C PHE A 192 9.88 -36.42 -45.82
N GLU A 193 10.68 -35.35 -45.93
CA GLU A 193 10.64 -34.43 -47.06
C GLU A 193 11.99 -34.47 -47.79
N LEU A 194 11.92 -34.62 -49.12
CA LEU A 194 13.08 -34.58 -49.99
C LEU A 194 13.17 -33.23 -50.70
N LEU A 195 14.34 -32.62 -50.66
CA LEU A 195 14.68 -31.50 -51.53
C LEU A 195 15.00 -31.99 -52.94
N GLU A 196 15.02 -31.06 -53.90
CA GLU A 196 15.40 -31.38 -55.28
C GLU A 196 16.81 -32.00 -55.34
N GLY A 197 16.90 -33.18 -55.97
CA GLY A 197 18.15 -33.91 -56.12
C GLY A 197 18.61 -34.69 -54.88
N GLN A 198 17.78 -34.80 -53.84
CA GLN A 198 18.01 -35.73 -52.73
C GLN A 198 17.45 -37.12 -53.03
N THR A 199 17.95 -38.11 -52.29
CA THR A 199 17.50 -39.50 -52.31
C THR A 199 17.43 -39.99 -50.87
N ALA A 200 16.30 -40.58 -50.49
CA ALA A 200 16.16 -41.25 -49.20
C ALA A 200 16.50 -42.74 -49.35
N VAL A 201 17.29 -43.26 -48.42
CA VAL A 201 17.56 -44.69 -48.26
C VAL A 201 17.03 -45.11 -46.90
N ILE A 202 15.93 -45.86 -46.92
CA ILE A 202 15.28 -46.41 -45.73
C ILE A 202 15.73 -47.85 -45.59
N SER A 203 16.16 -48.25 -44.39
CA SER A 203 16.63 -49.60 -44.10
C SER A 203 15.83 -50.18 -42.95
N PHE A 204 15.02 -51.20 -43.21
CA PHE A 204 14.34 -51.99 -42.17
C PHE A 204 15.16 -53.25 -41.92
N THR A 205 15.42 -53.57 -40.66
CA THR A 205 16.19 -54.75 -40.26
C THR A 205 15.38 -55.56 -39.27
N ALA A 206 15.15 -56.83 -39.60
CA ALA A 206 14.53 -57.79 -38.71
C ALA A 206 15.50 -58.91 -38.34
N GLY A 207 15.42 -59.41 -37.10
CA GLY A 207 16.28 -60.51 -36.66
C GLY A 207 16.06 -60.94 -35.22
N ALA A 208 16.82 -61.96 -34.79
CA ALA A 208 16.74 -62.54 -33.43
C ALA A 208 17.62 -61.83 -32.38
N THR A 209 18.33 -60.75 -32.75
CA THR A 209 19.22 -60.03 -31.83
C THR A 209 18.75 -58.59 -31.67
N ALA A 210 18.62 -58.15 -30.41
CA ALA A 210 18.24 -56.79 -30.08
C ALA A 210 19.21 -55.77 -30.72
N PRO A 211 18.72 -54.85 -31.56
CA PRO A 211 19.53 -53.79 -32.14
C PRO A 211 19.77 -52.66 -31.13
N ALA A 212 20.68 -51.75 -31.46
CA ALA A 212 20.84 -50.51 -30.71
C ALA A 212 19.85 -49.44 -31.19
N GLY A 213 19.40 -48.56 -30.29
CA GLY A 213 18.48 -47.47 -30.64
C GLY A 213 17.02 -47.86 -30.44
N PHE A 214 16.13 -47.27 -31.24
CA PHE A 214 14.70 -47.56 -31.20
C PHE A 214 14.38 -48.85 -31.97
N TYR A 215 13.61 -49.75 -31.35
CA TYR A 215 13.15 -50.97 -32.01
C TYR A 215 11.83 -51.46 -31.42
N LEU A 216 11.14 -52.29 -32.19
CA LEU A 216 10.01 -53.09 -31.75
C LEU A 216 10.48 -54.51 -31.51
N VAL A 217 9.86 -55.20 -30.57
CA VAL A 217 10.15 -56.61 -30.30
C VAL A 217 8.84 -57.37 -30.16
N GLN A 218 8.75 -58.53 -30.82
CA GLN A 218 7.73 -59.55 -30.56
C GLN A 218 8.39 -60.68 -29.77
N GLN A 219 7.67 -61.20 -28.77
CA GLN A 219 8.19 -62.09 -27.76
C GLN A 219 7.19 -63.22 -27.49
N ASP A 220 7.71 -64.44 -27.44
CA ASP A 220 7.01 -65.59 -26.87
C ASP A 220 7.61 -65.89 -25.48
N PRO A 221 6.86 -65.68 -24.39
CA PRO A 221 7.32 -65.91 -23.03
C PRO A 221 7.48 -67.39 -22.63
N ASP A 222 6.81 -68.33 -23.31
CA ASP A 222 6.91 -69.77 -23.02
C ASP A 222 8.20 -70.36 -23.59
N THR A 223 8.63 -69.86 -24.76
CA THR A 223 9.81 -70.37 -25.47
C THR A 223 11.02 -69.46 -25.31
N GLY A 224 10.81 -68.20 -24.93
CA GLY A 224 11.85 -67.17 -24.81
C GLY A 224 12.31 -66.64 -26.17
N THR A 225 11.58 -66.93 -27.23
CA THR A 225 11.87 -66.51 -28.60
C THR A 225 11.55 -65.03 -28.77
N ASN A 226 12.43 -64.29 -29.45
CA ASN A 226 12.22 -62.88 -29.71
C ASN A 226 12.59 -62.55 -31.15
N THR A 227 11.80 -61.69 -31.79
CA THR A 227 12.11 -61.06 -33.06
C THR A 227 12.10 -59.55 -32.88
N TYR A 228 13.04 -58.87 -33.53
CA TYR A 228 13.24 -57.44 -33.37
C TYR A 228 13.10 -56.77 -34.72
N LEU A 229 12.41 -55.62 -34.77
CA LEU A 229 12.31 -54.74 -35.94
C LEU A 229 12.90 -53.36 -35.61
N THR A 230 13.86 -52.92 -36.40
CA THR A 230 14.43 -51.57 -36.34
C THR A 230 14.53 -50.98 -37.73
N SER A 231 14.58 -49.65 -37.82
CA SER A 231 14.84 -49.00 -39.09
C SER A 231 15.70 -47.75 -38.96
N SER A 232 16.20 -47.28 -40.11
CA SER A 232 16.93 -46.03 -40.24
C SER A 232 16.60 -45.33 -41.56
N LEU A 233 16.50 -44.01 -41.52
CA LEU A 233 16.40 -43.13 -42.68
C LEU A 233 17.73 -42.39 -42.90
N ALA A 234 18.31 -42.52 -44.10
CA ALA A 234 19.44 -41.72 -44.55
C ALA A 234 19.03 -40.85 -45.74
N LEU A 235 19.22 -39.53 -45.63
CA LEU A 235 19.02 -38.60 -46.73
C LEU A 235 20.37 -38.33 -47.40
N GLU A 236 20.52 -38.83 -48.62
CA GLU A 236 21.71 -38.63 -49.43
C GLU A 236 21.46 -37.47 -50.40
N SER A 237 22.40 -36.53 -50.48
CA SER A 237 22.36 -35.47 -51.48
C SER A 237 23.15 -35.90 -52.70
N ASN A 238 22.50 -35.89 -53.86
CA ASN A 238 23.15 -36.15 -55.14
C ASN A 238 23.73 -34.85 -55.72
N CYS A 239 23.69 -33.75 -54.96
CA CYS A 239 24.17 -32.45 -55.38
C CYS A 239 25.71 -32.46 -55.41
N ALA A 240 26.29 -32.48 -56.60
CA ALA A 240 27.74 -32.38 -56.80
C ALA A 240 28.31 -30.97 -56.50
N GLY A 241 27.51 -30.05 -55.96
CA GLY A 241 27.85 -28.63 -55.76
C GLY A 241 27.33 -28.05 -54.44
N VAL A 242 27.38 -26.72 -54.30
CA VAL A 242 26.94 -26.02 -53.08
C VAL A 242 25.44 -25.76 -53.15
N ILE A 243 24.70 -26.14 -52.12
CA ILE A 243 23.28 -25.80 -51.96
C ILE A 243 23.18 -24.33 -51.50
N ASP A 244 22.37 -23.53 -52.17
CA ASP A 244 22.11 -22.15 -51.76
C ASP A 244 21.12 -22.09 -50.57
N CYS A 245 20.90 -20.91 -49.99
CA CYS A 245 20.05 -20.83 -48.80
C CYS A 245 18.56 -21.13 -49.03
N ASN A 246 18.12 -21.31 -50.29
CA ASN A 246 16.77 -21.75 -50.65
C ASN A 246 16.70 -23.26 -50.88
N GLY A 247 17.78 -24.00 -50.60
CA GLY A 247 17.84 -25.44 -50.84
C GLY A 247 18.11 -25.81 -52.30
N VAL A 248 18.45 -24.85 -53.16
CA VAL A 248 18.69 -25.11 -54.59
C VAL A 248 20.15 -25.48 -54.82
N CYS A 249 20.38 -26.66 -55.41
CA CYS A 249 21.71 -27.12 -55.79
C CYS A 249 22.36 -26.18 -56.82
N ASN A 250 23.55 -25.65 -56.52
CA ASN A 250 24.23 -24.60 -57.29
C ASN A 250 23.40 -23.33 -57.50
N GLY A 251 22.46 -23.06 -56.60
CA GLY A 251 21.74 -21.79 -56.59
C GLY A 251 22.65 -20.63 -56.19
N SER A 252 22.11 -19.41 -56.27
CA SER A 252 22.87 -18.18 -56.02
C SER A 252 22.32 -17.35 -54.86
N ALA A 253 21.26 -17.83 -54.20
CA ALA A 253 20.68 -17.11 -53.07
C ALA A 253 21.63 -17.14 -51.86
N ILE A 254 21.87 -15.96 -51.29
CA ILE A 254 22.71 -15.76 -50.11
C ILE A 254 21.83 -15.16 -49.03
N VAL A 255 22.06 -15.56 -47.78
CA VAL A 255 21.40 -14.98 -46.61
C VAL A 255 21.87 -13.54 -46.44
N ASP A 256 20.93 -12.60 -46.34
CA ASP A 256 21.21 -11.19 -46.08
C ASP A 256 21.57 -10.95 -44.59
N ASP A 257 21.90 -9.72 -44.20
CA ASP A 257 22.29 -9.40 -42.81
C ASP A 257 21.12 -9.58 -41.83
N CYS A 258 19.88 -9.62 -42.32
CA CYS A 258 18.67 -9.88 -41.55
C CYS A 258 18.35 -11.36 -41.38
N GLY A 259 19.17 -12.25 -41.95
CA GLY A 259 18.92 -13.70 -41.91
C GLY A 259 17.92 -14.18 -42.97
N VAL A 260 17.55 -13.35 -43.94
CA VAL A 260 16.59 -13.69 -45.00
C VAL A 260 17.34 -14.18 -46.24
N CYS A 261 17.02 -15.38 -46.70
CA CYS A 261 17.60 -15.91 -47.93
C CYS A 261 17.16 -15.10 -49.16
N GLY A 262 18.13 -14.53 -49.89
CA GLY A 262 17.87 -13.66 -51.04
C GLY A 262 17.28 -12.29 -50.66
N GLY A 263 17.37 -11.90 -49.39
CA GLY A 263 16.89 -10.61 -48.91
C GLY A 263 17.79 -9.42 -49.31
N ASP A 264 17.30 -8.21 -49.07
CA ASP A 264 17.94 -6.94 -49.42
C ASP A 264 18.27 -6.07 -48.19
N ASN A 265 18.32 -6.68 -46.99
CA ASN A 265 18.50 -6.06 -45.68
C ASN A 265 17.33 -5.18 -45.19
N SER A 266 16.23 -5.04 -45.93
CA SER A 266 15.16 -4.09 -45.57
C SER A 266 14.36 -4.46 -44.32
N THR A 267 14.31 -5.74 -43.94
CA THR A 267 13.44 -6.24 -42.87
C THR A 267 13.98 -5.98 -41.45
N CYS A 268 15.26 -5.62 -41.31
CA CYS A 268 15.91 -5.38 -40.03
C CYS A 268 16.66 -4.04 -39.97
N LEU A 269 16.33 -3.08 -40.85
CA LEU A 269 16.91 -1.74 -40.78
C LEU A 269 16.44 -1.02 -39.51
N ASP A 270 17.39 -0.37 -38.84
CA ASP A 270 17.10 0.64 -37.83
C ASP A 270 16.60 1.94 -38.48
N CYS A 271 16.23 2.94 -37.69
CA CYS A 271 15.69 4.18 -38.24
C CYS A 271 16.71 5.01 -39.05
N ASN A 272 18.02 4.69 -38.97
CA ASN A 272 19.09 5.28 -39.77
C ASN A 272 19.38 4.46 -41.04
N GLY A 273 18.62 3.40 -41.30
CA GLY A 273 18.79 2.55 -42.46
C GLY A 273 19.96 1.56 -42.33
N VAL A 274 20.37 1.22 -41.11
CA VAL A 274 21.43 0.25 -40.83
C VAL A 274 20.82 -1.08 -40.42
N ALA A 275 21.13 -2.15 -41.16
CA ALA A 275 20.70 -3.51 -40.84
C ALA A 275 21.20 -3.94 -39.46
N ASN A 276 20.28 -4.39 -38.60
CA ASN A 276 20.52 -4.70 -37.19
C ASN A 276 21.17 -3.54 -36.40
N GLY A 277 20.95 -2.30 -36.84
CA GLY A 277 21.39 -1.12 -36.11
C GLY A 277 20.60 -0.95 -34.80
N THR A 278 21.12 -0.08 -33.93
CA THR A 278 20.54 0.16 -32.59
C THR A 278 19.74 1.44 -32.50
N ALA A 279 19.69 2.24 -33.58
CA ALA A 279 19.01 3.52 -33.55
C ALA A 279 17.49 3.32 -33.54
N VAL A 280 16.81 4.03 -32.64
CA VAL A 280 15.35 4.03 -32.51
C VAL A 280 14.86 5.46 -32.65
N VAL A 281 13.67 5.64 -33.25
CA VAL A 281 13.03 6.96 -33.31
C VAL A 281 12.44 7.26 -31.93
N ASP A 282 12.89 8.33 -31.29
CA ASP A 282 12.32 8.83 -30.04
C ASP A 282 10.92 9.44 -30.27
N ASN A 283 10.23 9.81 -29.19
CA ASN A 283 8.88 10.36 -29.29
C ASN A 283 8.82 11.78 -29.88
N CYS A 284 9.96 12.39 -30.18
CA CYS A 284 10.10 13.66 -30.88
C CYS A 284 10.58 13.52 -32.33
N GLY A 285 10.77 12.30 -32.81
CA GLY A 285 11.17 12.01 -34.19
C GLY A 285 12.68 12.00 -34.43
N THR A 286 13.50 12.08 -33.39
CA THR A 286 14.96 11.95 -33.50
C THR A 286 15.32 10.48 -33.59
N CYS A 287 16.13 10.11 -34.59
CA CYS A 287 16.58 8.74 -34.78
C CYS A 287 18.04 8.59 -34.33
N ASP A 288 18.26 8.06 -33.13
CA ASP A 288 19.58 7.70 -32.64
C ASP A 288 19.51 6.61 -31.55
N SER A 289 20.63 6.36 -30.88
CA SER A 289 20.76 5.34 -29.84
C SER A 289 21.13 5.94 -28.47
N ASP A 290 20.97 7.25 -28.29
CA ASP A 290 21.34 7.98 -27.08
C ASP A 290 20.10 8.34 -26.24
N PRO A 291 19.70 7.48 -25.29
CA PRO A 291 18.51 7.72 -24.48
C PRO A 291 18.60 8.94 -23.56
N ILE A 292 19.77 9.60 -23.49
CA ILE A 292 19.94 10.84 -22.70
C ILE A 292 19.33 12.03 -23.43
N ASN A 293 19.30 11.99 -24.76
CA ASN A 293 18.75 13.08 -25.57
C ASN A 293 17.25 12.88 -25.89
N ASP A 294 16.70 11.70 -25.55
CA ASP A 294 15.28 11.39 -25.66
C ASP A 294 14.45 12.50 -25.00
N CYS A 295 13.57 13.10 -25.79
CA CYS A 295 12.70 14.14 -25.27
C CYS A 295 11.71 13.58 -24.24
N VAL A 296 11.31 14.43 -23.29
CA VAL A 296 10.29 14.11 -22.27
C VAL A 296 8.99 14.84 -22.57
N GLN A 297 7.89 14.38 -21.99
CA GLN A 297 6.63 15.10 -22.04
C GLN A 297 6.68 16.35 -21.16
N ASP A 298 6.12 17.44 -21.65
CA ASP A 298 5.77 18.60 -20.84
C ASP A 298 4.52 18.31 -19.98
N CYS A 299 4.11 19.25 -19.12
CA CYS A 299 2.97 19.01 -18.23
C CYS A 299 1.63 18.82 -18.97
N ALA A 300 1.55 19.18 -20.26
CA ALA A 300 0.37 19.01 -21.10
C ALA A 300 0.38 17.67 -21.86
N GLY A 301 1.39 16.83 -21.63
CA GLY A 301 1.57 15.54 -22.28
C GLY A 301 2.20 15.64 -23.68
N THR A 302 2.74 16.80 -24.05
CA THR A 302 3.37 16.99 -25.36
C THR A 302 4.85 16.62 -25.28
N TRP A 303 5.27 15.62 -26.06
CA TRP A 303 6.68 15.23 -26.19
C TRP A 303 7.52 16.39 -26.74
N GLY A 304 8.60 16.77 -26.03
CA GLY A 304 9.44 17.92 -26.38
C GLY A 304 8.76 19.28 -26.22
N GLY A 305 7.60 19.33 -25.54
CA GLY A 305 6.89 20.56 -25.25
C GLY A 305 7.59 21.43 -24.21
N SER A 306 7.10 22.67 -24.03
CA SER A 306 7.70 23.66 -23.12
C SER A 306 6.78 24.08 -21.97
N ALA A 307 5.58 23.49 -21.85
CA ALA A 307 4.65 23.83 -20.79
C ALA A 307 5.15 23.34 -19.42
N THR A 308 5.01 24.19 -18.40
CA THR A 308 5.39 23.88 -17.03
C THR A 308 4.20 24.03 -16.10
N THR A 309 4.14 23.19 -15.07
CA THR A 309 3.10 23.30 -14.03
C THR A 309 3.49 24.39 -13.03
N ASP A 310 2.63 25.39 -12.85
CA ASP A 310 2.79 26.41 -11.81
C ASP A 310 2.49 25.84 -10.40
N ASN A 311 2.73 26.63 -9.36
CA ASN A 311 2.54 26.19 -7.97
C ASN A 311 1.06 25.96 -7.57
N CYS A 312 0.11 26.29 -8.45
CA CYS A 312 -1.33 26.01 -8.29
C CYS A 312 -1.81 24.84 -9.13
N GLY A 313 -0.92 24.19 -9.88
CA GLY A 313 -1.26 23.05 -10.72
C GLY A 313 -1.74 23.41 -12.12
N THR A 314 -1.69 24.68 -12.52
CA THR A 314 -2.00 25.08 -13.90
C THR A 314 -0.82 24.72 -14.79
N CYS A 315 -1.08 24.03 -15.89
CA CYS A 315 -0.06 23.67 -16.87
C CYS A 315 -0.20 24.53 -18.12
N ASP A 316 0.74 25.47 -18.33
CA ASP A 316 0.84 26.22 -19.57
C ASP A 316 2.26 26.80 -19.79
N THR A 317 2.42 27.72 -20.73
CA THR A 317 3.70 28.33 -21.14
C THR A 317 3.82 29.80 -20.74
N ASN A 318 2.84 30.34 -20.03
CA ASN A 318 2.68 31.76 -19.77
C ASN A 318 3.00 32.09 -18.30
N PRO A 319 4.26 32.37 -17.94
CA PRO A 319 4.62 32.66 -16.55
C PRO A 319 3.95 33.91 -15.95
N ALA A 320 3.25 34.71 -16.77
CA ALA A 320 2.52 35.89 -16.30
C ALA A 320 1.14 35.57 -15.70
N ASN A 321 0.58 34.38 -15.91
CA ASN A 321 -0.66 33.94 -15.24
C ASN A 321 -0.41 33.00 -14.06
N ASP A 322 0.85 32.67 -13.77
CA ASP A 322 1.25 31.89 -12.60
C ASP A 322 0.64 32.50 -11.34
N CYS A 323 0.00 31.64 -10.55
CA CYS A 323 -0.59 32.09 -9.32
C CYS A 323 0.47 32.58 -8.32
N VAL A 324 0.07 33.47 -7.42
CA VAL A 324 0.92 33.98 -6.33
C VAL A 324 0.39 33.49 -4.98
N GLN A 325 1.22 33.56 -3.95
CA GLN A 325 0.79 33.26 -2.59
C GLN A 325 -0.10 34.38 -2.05
N ASP A 326 -1.13 33.99 -1.31
CA ASP A 326 -1.88 34.89 -0.44
C ASP A 326 -1.08 35.25 0.83
N CYS A 327 -1.65 36.08 1.71
CA CYS A 327 -0.92 36.50 2.92
C CYS A 327 -0.63 35.37 3.92
N ALA A 328 -1.28 34.21 3.78
CA ALA A 328 -1.08 33.03 4.61
C ALA A 328 -0.04 32.08 4.00
N GLY A 329 0.54 32.43 2.84
CA GLY A 329 1.51 31.61 2.12
C GLY A 329 0.87 30.55 1.23
N THR A 330 -0.44 30.60 0.98
CA THR A 330 -1.14 29.63 0.15
C THR A 330 -1.13 30.07 -1.31
N TRP A 331 -0.54 29.26 -2.20
CA TRP A 331 -0.55 29.51 -3.66
C TRP A 331 -1.99 29.54 -4.19
N GLY A 332 -2.37 30.64 -4.84
CA GLY A 332 -3.73 30.84 -5.37
C GLY A 332 -4.81 31.07 -4.30
N GLY A 333 -4.41 31.28 -3.04
CA GLY A 333 -5.33 31.56 -1.94
C GLY A 333 -5.98 32.95 -2.05
N SER A 334 -7.04 33.17 -1.28
CA SER A 334 -7.79 34.43 -1.28
C SER A 334 -7.65 35.24 0.01
N ALA A 335 -6.78 34.84 0.95
CA ALA A 335 -6.61 35.57 2.20
C ALA A 335 -5.91 36.90 1.97
N THR A 336 -6.39 37.96 2.63
CA THR A 336 -5.83 39.30 2.54
C THR A 336 -5.47 39.80 3.94
N VAL A 337 -4.42 40.63 4.01
CA VAL A 337 -4.06 41.31 5.26
C VAL A 337 -5.05 42.45 5.49
N ASP A 338 -5.72 42.45 6.64
CA ASP A 338 -6.59 43.55 7.06
C ASP A 338 -5.77 44.76 7.57
N ASN A 339 -6.43 45.86 7.92
CA ASN A 339 -5.76 47.07 8.39
C ASN A 339 -5.07 46.90 9.77
N CYS A 340 -5.26 45.78 10.46
CA CYS A 340 -4.58 45.41 11.70
C CYS A 340 -3.46 44.40 11.50
N GLY A 341 -3.15 44.02 10.25
CA GLY A 341 -2.10 43.06 9.96
C GLY A 341 -2.54 41.60 10.14
N VAL A 342 -3.83 41.33 10.35
CA VAL A 342 -4.37 39.97 10.44
C VAL A 342 -4.63 39.45 9.03
N CYS A 343 -4.10 38.27 8.73
CA CYS A 343 -4.30 37.61 7.45
C CYS A 343 -5.41 36.57 7.54
N ASP A 344 -6.58 36.86 6.97
CA ASP A 344 -7.65 35.88 6.80
C ASP A 344 -8.58 36.22 5.61
N THR A 345 -9.70 35.51 5.49
CA THR A 345 -10.68 35.67 4.40
C THR A 345 -12.01 36.29 4.86
N ASN A 346 -12.11 36.71 6.12
CA ASN A 346 -13.37 37.08 6.74
C ASN A 346 -13.47 38.60 6.97
N PRO A 347 -13.97 39.39 6.01
CA PRO A 347 -14.04 40.85 6.17
C PRO A 347 -14.91 41.33 7.34
N ALA A 348 -15.64 40.45 8.03
CA ALA A 348 -16.47 40.78 9.19
C ALA A 348 -15.71 40.82 10.52
N ASN A 349 -14.51 40.22 10.62
CA ASN A 349 -13.67 40.32 11.81
C ASN A 349 -12.55 41.37 11.67
N ASP A 350 -12.45 42.02 10.50
CA ASP A 350 -11.57 43.14 10.27
C ASP A 350 -11.73 44.18 11.39
N CYS A 351 -10.60 44.55 11.98
CA CYS A 351 -10.60 45.50 13.06
C CYS A 351 -11.14 46.87 12.59
N THR A 352 -11.74 47.60 13.52
CA THR A 352 -12.20 48.97 13.29
C THR A 352 -11.26 49.96 13.97
N GLN A 353 -11.37 51.24 13.59
CA GLN A 353 -10.60 52.30 14.23
C GLN A 353 -11.14 52.60 15.63
N ASP A 354 -10.23 52.82 16.57
CA ASP A 354 -10.54 53.43 17.85
C ASP A 354 -10.85 54.93 17.70
N CYS A 355 -11.18 55.63 18.79
CA CYS A 355 -11.57 57.04 18.68
C CYS A 355 -10.42 57.98 18.27
N ASN A 356 -9.17 57.51 18.26
CA ASN A 356 -7.99 58.22 17.76
C ASN A 356 -7.67 57.86 16.30
N GLY A 357 -8.50 57.05 15.64
CA GLY A 357 -8.33 56.64 14.26
C GLY A 357 -7.35 55.48 14.07
N VAL A 358 -6.94 54.81 15.16
CA VAL A 358 -5.99 53.69 15.09
C VAL A 358 -6.76 52.38 14.92
N PHE A 359 -6.50 51.67 13.83
CA PHE A 359 -7.09 50.34 13.58
C PHE A 359 -6.65 49.34 14.67
N GLY A 360 -7.63 48.72 15.35
CA GLY A 360 -7.38 47.79 16.45
C GLY A 360 -6.88 48.44 17.74
N GLY A 361 -6.93 49.78 17.84
CA GLY A 361 -6.55 50.52 19.03
C GLY A 361 -7.54 50.34 20.18
N ALA A 362 -7.10 50.65 21.40
CA ALA A 362 -7.88 50.48 22.63
C ALA A 362 -8.50 51.79 23.14
N ALA A 363 -8.29 52.93 22.47
CA ALA A 363 -8.78 54.21 22.97
C ALA A 363 -10.30 54.34 22.81
N VAL A 364 -10.97 54.78 23.86
CA VAL A 364 -12.42 54.98 23.90
C VAL A 364 -12.71 56.42 24.32
N VAL A 365 -13.80 56.99 23.81
CA VAL A 365 -14.23 58.32 24.23
C VAL A 365 -14.88 58.21 25.61
N ASP A 366 -14.33 58.92 26.60
CA ASP A 366 -14.89 59.01 27.95
C ASP A 366 -16.18 59.88 27.99
N ALA A 367 -16.84 59.93 29.15
CA ALA A 367 -18.08 60.70 29.31
C ALA A 367 -17.90 62.22 29.17
N CYS A 368 -16.67 62.72 29.20
CA CYS A 368 -16.30 64.12 28.94
C CYS A 368 -15.86 64.39 27.51
N GLY A 369 -15.83 63.38 26.65
CA GLY A 369 -15.45 63.51 25.25
C GLY A 369 -13.94 63.40 24.99
N THR A 370 -13.14 63.02 26.00
CA THR A 370 -11.70 62.78 25.82
C THR A 370 -11.50 61.37 25.29
N CYS A 371 -10.69 61.25 24.24
CA CYS A 371 -10.38 59.96 23.63
C CYS A 371 -8.99 59.48 24.06
N ASP A 372 -8.94 58.52 24.98
CA ASP A 372 -7.72 57.83 25.34
C ASP A 372 -7.98 56.41 25.86
N SER A 373 -6.94 55.73 26.34
CA SER A 373 -6.98 54.33 26.77
C SER A 373 -6.75 54.16 28.28
N ASP A 374 -6.72 55.25 29.05
CA ASP A 374 -6.44 55.25 30.49
C ASP A 374 -7.73 55.49 31.30
N PRO A 375 -8.46 54.43 31.69
CA PRO A 375 -9.72 54.59 32.42
C PRO A 375 -9.55 55.20 33.82
N ALA A 376 -8.31 55.42 34.29
CA ALA A 376 -8.06 56.09 35.57
C ALA A 376 -8.14 57.63 35.46
N ASN A 377 -8.02 58.19 34.25
CA ASN A 377 -8.12 59.63 34.02
C ASN A 377 -9.53 60.07 33.57
N ASP A 378 -10.42 59.10 33.33
CA ASP A 378 -11.81 59.32 33.00
C ASP A 378 -12.43 60.30 34.01
N CYS A 379 -13.01 61.36 33.48
CA CYS A 379 -13.58 62.39 34.32
C CYS A 379 -14.72 61.82 35.20
N VAL A 380 -14.89 62.38 36.40
CA VAL A 380 -15.99 62.05 37.30
C VAL A 380 -16.99 63.20 37.38
N GLN A 381 -18.22 62.92 37.81
CA GLN A 381 -19.22 63.97 38.04
C GLN A 381 -18.88 64.77 39.29
N ASP A 382 -19.06 66.09 39.22
CA ASP A 382 -19.07 66.95 40.40
C ASP A 382 -20.38 66.81 41.19
N CYS A 383 -20.51 67.49 42.35
CA CYS A 383 -21.71 67.34 43.19
C CYS A 383 -23.01 67.86 42.53
N ALA A 384 -22.91 68.60 41.43
CA ALA A 384 -24.04 69.06 40.63
C ALA A 384 -24.39 68.10 39.48
N GLY A 385 -23.68 66.96 39.37
CA GLY A 385 -23.91 65.93 38.36
C GLY A 385 -23.26 66.23 37.00
N THR A 386 -22.34 67.18 36.92
CA THR A 386 -21.66 67.53 35.67
C THR A 386 -20.34 66.77 35.56
N TRP A 387 -20.18 65.95 34.51
CA TRP A 387 -18.94 65.24 34.20
C TRP A 387 -17.79 66.24 33.98
N GLY A 388 -16.71 66.13 34.77
CA GLY A 388 -15.57 67.04 34.75
C GLY A 388 -15.81 68.41 35.41
N GLY A 389 -16.91 68.57 36.15
CA GLY A 389 -17.24 69.82 36.85
C GLY A 389 -16.37 70.09 38.08
N SER A 390 -16.49 71.29 38.66
CA SER A 390 -15.65 71.76 39.79
C SER A 390 -16.44 72.09 41.06
N ALA A 391 -17.77 71.91 41.07
CA ALA A 391 -18.58 72.18 42.25
C ALA A 391 -18.29 71.14 43.34
N THR A 392 -18.14 71.61 44.59
CA THR A 392 -17.90 70.77 45.75
C THR A 392 -18.96 71.01 46.81
N THR A 393 -19.36 69.95 47.51
CA THR A 393 -20.31 70.06 48.61
C THR A 393 -19.59 70.57 49.85
N ASP A 394 -20.04 71.70 50.41
CA ASP A 394 -19.55 72.20 51.69
C ASP A 394 -20.01 71.33 52.87
N ASN A 395 -19.48 71.59 54.07
CA ASN A 395 -19.79 70.80 55.27
C ASN A 395 -21.25 70.94 55.76
N CYS A 396 -22.05 71.82 55.14
CA CYS A 396 -23.48 71.98 55.38
C CYS A 396 -24.36 71.42 54.25
N GLY A 397 -23.75 70.79 53.24
CA GLY A 397 -24.47 70.12 52.16
C GLY A 397 -24.77 71.02 50.96
N THR A 398 -24.26 72.25 50.91
CA THR A 398 -24.42 73.14 49.74
C THR A 398 -23.38 72.79 48.69
N CYS A 399 -23.85 72.43 47.49
CA CYS A 399 -22.98 72.13 46.35
C CYS A 399 -22.80 73.40 45.50
N ASP A 400 -21.68 74.09 45.67
CA ASP A 400 -21.29 75.21 44.82
C ASP A 400 -19.75 75.35 44.71
N THR A 401 -19.26 76.48 44.19
CA THR A 401 -17.82 76.75 43.99
C THR A 401 -17.32 77.93 44.81
N ASN A 402 -18.12 78.46 45.75
CA ASN A 402 -17.86 79.70 46.45
C ASN A 402 -17.47 79.47 47.91
N PRO A 403 -16.18 79.31 48.24
CA PRO A 403 -15.73 79.02 49.61
C PRO A 403 -16.03 80.11 50.65
N ALA A 404 -16.56 81.27 50.23
CA ALA A 404 -16.88 82.37 51.13
C ALA A 404 -18.27 82.25 51.78
N ASN A 405 -19.16 81.40 51.26
CA ASN A 405 -20.46 81.12 51.88
C ASN A 405 -20.48 79.81 52.68
N ASP A 406 -19.35 79.09 52.70
CA ASP A 406 -19.17 77.88 53.50
C ASP A 406 -19.50 78.16 54.97
N CYS A 407 -20.36 77.31 55.52
CA CYS A 407 -20.77 77.43 56.91
C CYS A 407 -19.62 77.12 57.89
N VAL A 408 -19.71 77.67 59.10
CA VAL A 408 -18.77 77.39 60.21
C VAL A 408 -19.47 76.68 61.37
N GLN A 409 -18.72 76.03 62.25
CA GLN A 409 -19.27 75.34 63.43
C GLN A 409 -19.75 76.31 64.52
N ASP A 410 -20.85 75.97 65.19
CA ASP A 410 -21.27 76.60 66.44
C ASP A 410 -20.49 76.08 67.67
N CYS A 411 -20.78 76.57 68.88
CA CYS A 411 -20.01 76.17 70.07
C CYS A 411 -20.20 74.71 70.50
N ASN A 412 -21.15 73.98 69.90
CA ASN A 412 -21.33 72.54 70.09
C ASN A 412 -20.64 71.72 68.97
N GLY A 413 -19.92 72.39 68.07
CA GLY A 413 -19.23 71.75 66.96
C GLY A 413 -20.14 71.42 65.77
N THR A 414 -21.34 71.99 65.68
CA THR A 414 -22.28 71.70 64.59
C THR A 414 -22.09 72.70 63.45
N TRP A 415 -21.72 72.23 62.25
CA TRP A 415 -21.57 73.06 61.04
C TRP A 415 -22.90 73.72 60.67
N GLY A 416 -22.92 75.06 60.58
CA GLY A 416 -24.12 75.85 60.31
C GLY A 416 -25.09 75.99 61.50
N GLY A 417 -24.69 75.57 62.71
CA GLY A 417 -25.50 75.65 63.91
C GLY A 417 -25.58 77.07 64.52
N SER A 418 -26.46 77.24 65.52
CA SER A 418 -26.75 78.54 66.15
C SER A 418 -26.39 78.62 67.64
N ALA A 419 -25.79 77.58 68.23
CA ALA A 419 -25.54 77.52 69.67
C ALA A 419 -24.44 78.51 70.13
N VAL A 420 -24.66 79.18 71.26
CA VAL A 420 -23.75 80.20 71.82
C VAL A 420 -23.44 79.92 73.29
N LEU A 421 -22.21 80.22 73.73
CA LEU A 421 -21.77 80.05 75.13
C LEU A 421 -22.55 80.95 76.10
N ASP A 422 -22.94 80.40 77.25
CA ASP A 422 -23.44 81.16 78.40
C ASP A 422 -22.30 81.69 79.29
N ASN A 423 -22.66 82.46 80.32
CA ASN A 423 -21.67 83.09 81.22
C ASN A 423 -21.01 82.12 82.22
N CYS A 424 -21.49 80.88 82.37
CA CYS A 424 -20.81 79.80 83.10
C CYS A 424 -19.89 78.99 82.13
N GLY A 425 -19.81 79.35 80.85
CA GLY A 425 -18.94 78.72 79.85
C GLY A 425 -19.52 77.46 79.22
N VAL A 426 -20.85 77.25 79.28
CA VAL A 426 -21.54 76.09 78.71
C VAL A 426 -22.31 76.52 77.46
N CYS A 427 -22.19 75.75 76.38
CA CYS A 427 -22.87 76.03 75.12
C CYS A 427 -24.39 75.82 75.26
N ASP A 428 -25.19 76.85 74.95
CA ASP A 428 -26.65 76.94 75.17
C ASP A 428 -27.12 76.62 76.61
N GLY A 429 -26.30 76.95 77.62
CA GLY A 429 -26.64 76.76 79.03
C GLY A 429 -27.65 77.78 79.59
N ASP A 430 -28.34 77.41 80.68
CA ASP A 430 -29.34 78.24 81.38
C ASP A 430 -28.82 78.83 82.71
N ASN A 431 -27.49 78.82 82.91
CA ASN A 431 -26.83 79.35 84.11
C ASN A 431 -27.12 78.56 85.43
N SER A 432 -27.68 77.35 85.37
CA SER A 432 -28.10 76.57 86.56
C SER A 432 -27.05 75.58 87.11
N THR A 433 -25.97 75.29 86.39
CA THR A 433 -24.93 74.30 86.74
C THR A 433 -23.78 74.86 87.59
N CYS A 434 -23.88 76.11 87.99
CA CYS A 434 -22.90 76.76 88.85
C CYS A 434 -23.17 76.40 90.34
N THR A 435 -22.69 75.23 90.82
CA THR A 435 -22.72 74.85 92.26
C THR A 435 -21.44 75.26 93.02
N PRO A 436 -21.51 75.64 94.31
CA PRO A 436 -20.43 76.35 94.99
C PRO A 436 -19.46 75.41 95.73
N ASN A 437 -18.17 75.52 95.36
CA ASN A 437 -16.97 75.33 96.18
C ASN A 437 -16.81 74.03 96.99
N ALA A 438 -16.28 72.97 96.38
CA ALA A 438 -15.42 72.02 97.10
C ALA A 438 -14.13 72.77 97.47
N ILE A 439 -13.89 72.99 98.77
CA ILE A 439 -12.65 73.64 99.24
C ILE A 439 -11.60 72.52 99.39
N PRO A 440 -10.51 72.52 98.61
CA PRO A 440 -9.50 71.47 98.72
C PRO A 440 -8.93 71.40 100.14
N GLY A 441 -9.02 70.23 100.77
CA GLY A 441 -8.59 69.97 102.16
C GLY A 441 -9.70 70.00 103.21
N ASP A 442 -10.95 70.23 102.84
CA ASP A 442 -12.11 70.08 103.73
C ASP A 442 -12.63 68.64 103.62
N LEU A 443 -12.16 67.77 104.53
CA LEU A 443 -12.39 66.31 104.46
C LEU A 443 -13.68 65.87 105.15
N ASN A 444 -14.38 66.78 105.82
CA ASN A 444 -15.67 66.52 106.44
C ASN A 444 -16.82 67.35 105.84
N ASP A 445 -16.57 68.06 104.73
CA ASP A 445 -17.52 68.92 104.01
C ASP A 445 -18.22 69.96 104.91
N ASP A 446 -17.52 70.48 105.93
CA ASP A 446 -18.08 71.49 106.85
C ASP A 446 -17.86 72.94 106.38
N GLY A 447 -17.21 73.11 105.24
CA GLY A 447 -16.90 74.36 104.58
C GLY A 447 -15.61 75.02 105.05
N ILE A 448 -14.83 74.40 105.95
CA ILE A 448 -13.61 74.99 106.51
C ILE A 448 -12.49 73.97 106.82
N VAL A 449 -11.32 74.13 106.17
CA VAL A 449 -10.12 73.35 106.52
C VAL A 449 -9.61 73.70 107.92
N ASN A 450 -9.69 72.77 108.87
CA ASN A 450 -9.33 72.92 110.27
C ASN A 450 -8.74 71.63 110.91
N MET A 451 -8.65 71.58 112.24
CA MET A 451 -8.08 70.43 112.96
C MET A 451 -8.93 69.15 112.82
N ALA A 452 -10.23 69.27 112.56
CA ALA A 452 -11.12 68.15 112.27
C ALA A 452 -10.65 67.39 111.03
N ASP A 453 -10.31 68.10 109.95
CA ASP A 453 -9.79 67.52 108.72
C ASP A 453 -8.43 66.85 108.94
N VAL A 454 -7.55 67.49 109.72
CA VAL A 454 -6.25 66.91 110.08
C VAL A 454 -6.44 65.61 110.88
N THR A 455 -7.47 65.54 111.74
CA THR A 455 -7.79 64.34 112.53
C THR A 455 -8.29 63.20 111.63
N ILE A 456 -9.11 63.53 110.64
CA ILE A 456 -9.57 62.55 109.63
C ILE A 456 -8.35 62.00 108.89
N LEU A 457 -7.51 62.87 108.33
CA LEU A 457 -6.34 62.45 107.58
C LEU A 457 -5.34 61.65 108.43
N THR A 458 -5.10 62.04 109.69
CA THR A 458 -4.21 61.28 110.59
C THR A 458 -4.73 59.87 110.90
N GLY A 459 -6.05 59.66 110.86
CA GLY A 459 -6.66 58.32 110.97
C GLY A 459 -6.32 57.39 109.80
N PHE A 460 -6.04 57.95 108.62
CA PHE A 460 -5.72 57.21 107.40
C PHE A 460 -4.23 57.20 107.04
N LEU A 461 -3.34 57.69 107.92
CA LEU A 461 -1.91 57.66 107.65
C LEU A 461 -1.42 56.21 107.47
N ARG A 462 -0.78 55.95 106.32
CA ARG A 462 -0.30 54.62 105.89
C ARG A 462 -1.40 53.62 105.54
N HIS A 463 -2.65 54.05 105.42
CA HIS A 463 -3.68 53.30 104.72
C HIS A 463 -3.51 53.42 103.20
N PRO A 464 -3.98 52.45 102.41
CA PRO A 464 -4.03 52.59 100.97
C PRO A 464 -5.05 53.66 100.56
N VAL A 465 -4.79 54.38 99.46
CA VAL A 465 -5.53 55.59 99.06
C VAL A 465 -7.00 55.33 98.69
N ASP A 466 -7.34 54.11 98.33
CA ASP A 466 -8.72 53.70 98.00
C ASP A 466 -9.66 53.69 99.20
N GLU A 467 -9.13 53.64 100.44
CA GLU A 467 -9.95 53.76 101.65
C GLU A 467 -10.37 55.21 101.95
N CYS A 468 -9.63 56.20 101.44
CA CYS A 468 -9.98 57.62 101.48
C CYS A 468 -9.28 58.34 100.33
N THR A 469 -9.93 58.42 99.16
CA THR A 469 -9.33 59.05 97.97
C THR A 469 -9.06 60.53 98.16
N GLU A 470 -9.84 61.16 99.03
CA GLU A 470 -9.76 62.59 99.33
C GLU A 470 -8.64 62.91 100.33
N CYS A 471 -8.12 61.90 101.04
CA CYS A 471 -7.03 62.04 102.00
C CYS A 471 -5.63 62.08 101.34
N ASP A 472 -5.53 61.79 100.04
CA ASP A 472 -4.33 62.00 99.22
C ASP A 472 -4.28 63.46 98.74
N ILE A 473 -3.93 64.34 99.67
CA ILE A 473 -3.96 65.79 99.48
C ILE A 473 -2.90 66.24 98.48
N ASP A 474 -1.78 65.51 98.38
CA ASP A 474 -0.73 65.83 97.41
C ASP A 474 -0.84 65.13 96.06
N GLY A 475 -1.68 64.10 95.95
CA GLY A 475 -2.04 63.42 94.71
C GLY A 475 -0.98 62.42 94.26
N ASP A 476 -0.13 61.95 95.18
CA ASP A 476 0.95 61.00 94.90
C ASP A 476 0.52 59.52 95.00
N GLY A 477 -0.75 59.29 95.34
CA GLY A 477 -1.37 57.98 95.48
C GLY A 477 -1.08 57.30 96.82
N ARG A 478 -0.49 57.98 97.80
CA ARG A 478 -0.18 57.43 99.12
C ARG A 478 -0.49 58.43 100.24
N ILE A 479 -1.33 58.01 101.19
CA ILE A 479 -1.63 58.84 102.36
C ILE A 479 -0.46 58.78 103.35
N THR A 480 0.38 59.81 103.34
CA THR A 480 1.58 59.93 104.16
C THR A 480 1.58 61.20 105.02
N ILE A 481 2.64 61.37 105.82
CA ILE A 481 2.84 62.59 106.60
C ILE A 481 2.97 63.84 105.71
N LEU A 482 3.24 63.67 104.39
CA LEU A 482 3.32 64.76 103.43
C LEU A 482 1.92 65.34 103.13
N ASP A 483 0.90 64.49 103.03
CA ASP A 483 -0.50 64.93 102.91
C ASP A 483 -0.96 65.68 104.15
N ALA A 484 -0.63 65.15 105.33
CA ALA A 484 -0.91 65.84 106.60
C ALA A 484 -0.24 67.22 106.65
N ARG A 485 1.00 67.32 106.15
CA ARG A 485 1.72 68.60 106.06
C ARG A 485 1.06 69.54 105.05
N LYS A 486 0.63 69.06 103.89
CA LYS A 486 -0.06 69.88 102.87
C LYS A 486 -1.42 70.37 103.38
N LEU A 487 -2.15 69.52 104.09
CA LEU A 487 -3.41 69.88 104.74
C LEU A 487 -3.23 70.96 105.82
N VAL A 488 -2.19 70.84 106.66
CA VAL A 488 -1.86 71.88 107.65
C VAL A 488 -1.45 73.20 106.98
N LEU A 489 -0.79 73.16 105.81
CA LEU A 489 -0.49 74.37 105.04
C LEU A 489 -1.77 75.03 104.51
N LEU A 490 -2.74 74.24 104.04
CA LEU A 490 -4.06 74.73 103.62
C LEU A 490 -4.82 75.34 104.81
N TRP A 491 -4.79 74.70 105.99
CA TRP A 491 -5.37 75.25 107.23
C TRP A 491 -4.73 76.59 107.65
N LEU A 492 -3.41 76.73 107.53
CA LEU A 492 -2.74 77.98 107.85
C LEU A 492 -3.08 79.10 106.84
N ALA A 493 -3.29 78.76 105.57
CA ALA A 493 -3.65 79.72 104.52
C ALA A 493 -5.05 80.32 104.73
N THR A 494 -6.03 79.52 105.17
CA THR A 494 -7.41 79.99 105.39
C THR A 494 -7.55 80.95 106.58
N LYS A 495 -6.64 80.92 107.56
CA LYS A 495 -6.60 81.90 108.67
C LYS A 495 -6.20 83.31 108.25
N SER A 496 -5.59 83.50 107.08
CA SER A 496 -5.09 84.80 106.64
C SER A 496 -6.10 85.64 105.82
N SER A 497 -7.24 85.07 105.42
CA SER A 497 -8.07 85.59 104.32
C SER A 497 -9.48 86.09 104.71
N ALA A 498 -9.80 86.26 106.00
CA ALA A 498 -11.15 86.60 106.47
C ALA A 498 -11.51 88.10 106.48
N SER A 499 -10.77 88.97 105.78
CA SER A 499 -11.13 90.40 105.69
C SER A 499 -10.89 90.94 104.29
N VAL A 500 -11.98 91.23 103.56
CA VAL A 500 -12.18 92.34 102.59
C VAL A 500 -13.19 91.89 101.52
N GLN A 501 -14.42 92.37 101.64
CA GLN A 501 -15.40 92.47 100.54
C GLN A 501 -15.58 93.94 100.15
N THR A 502 -15.86 94.19 98.86
CA THR A 502 -16.93 95.03 98.27
C THR A 502 -16.52 95.95 97.10
N ASN A 503 -17.42 95.93 96.09
CA ASN A 503 -17.83 96.98 95.14
C ASN A 503 -17.21 97.13 93.72
N THR A 504 -17.92 96.52 92.75
CA THR A 504 -18.68 97.09 91.60
C THR A 504 -18.13 98.25 90.72
N VAL A 505 -18.30 98.08 89.38
CA VAL A 505 -19.02 98.93 88.37
C VAL A 505 -18.35 98.91 86.98
N ASN A 506 -19.17 98.76 85.92
CA ASN A 506 -18.88 98.85 84.47
C ASN A 506 -19.43 100.20 83.93
N PRO A 507 -18.81 100.92 82.95
CA PRO A 507 -19.38 100.94 81.58
C PRO A 507 -18.41 101.28 80.41
N ALA A 508 -18.94 101.13 79.19
CA ALA A 508 -18.38 101.36 77.85
C ALA A 508 -17.86 102.77 77.51
N ASP A 509 -16.91 102.89 76.57
CA ASP A 509 -17.01 103.80 75.40
C ASP A 509 -15.92 103.60 74.30
N LYS A 510 -16.35 103.82 73.04
CA LYS A 510 -15.70 103.73 71.69
C LYS A 510 -14.55 104.75 71.47
N PRO A 511 -13.80 104.86 70.30
CA PRO A 511 -14.18 104.53 68.90
C PRO A 511 -13.05 104.08 67.90
N GLY A 512 -13.47 103.64 66.70
CA GLY A 512 -12.61 103.39 65.54
C GLY A 512 -12.38 104.62 64.63
N PRO A 513 -11.42 104.58 63.67
CA PRO A 513 -11.07 105.73 62.84
C PRO A 513 -11.79 105.77 61.48
N LYS A 514 -11.85 106.98 60.94
CA LYS A 514 -12.68 107.47 59.81
C LYS A 514 -12.17 107.08 58.41
N ARG A 515 -13.15 107.06 57.50
CA ARG A 515 -13.11 106.96 56.04
C ARG A 515 -12.49 108.19 55.33
N ALA A 516 -11.92 107.96 54.16
CA ALA A 516 -11.94 108.85 52.98
C ALA A 516 -12.04 107.92 51.76
N LEU A 517 -12.94 108.03 50.77
CA LEU A 517 -14.09 108.90 50.49
C LEU A 517 -15.33 108.01 50.30
#